data_AF-A0AAW4YCS7-F1
#
_entry.id   AF-A0AAW4YCS7-F1
#
_cell.length_a   1.000
_cell.length_b   1.000
_cell.length_c   1.000
_cell.angle_alpha   90.00
_cell.angle_beta   90.00
_cell.angle_gamma   90.00
#
_symmetry.space_group_name_H-M   'P 1'
#
loop_
_entity.id
_entity.type
_entity.pdbx_description
1 polymer ?
#
loop_
_entity_poly.entity_id
_entity_poly.type
_entity_poly.pdbx_seq_one_letter_code
_entity_poly.pdbx_strand_id
1 'polypeptide(L)'
;TFFGVNEPILFGAPLVLNPVFFIPFVLAPIVNVWIFKLFVEVLGMNSFSVNLPWTTPGPLGIIMGTGFGLWSFVLAITLIVVDIIIYYPFLKVYDSEILDEE
;
A
#
# COMPACT_ATOMS: atom_id res chain seq x y z
N THR A 1 8.51 1.96 -0.64
CA THR A 1 9.70 2.70 -1.16
C THR A 1 9.42 3.28 -2.52
N PHE A 2 10.21 4.27 -2.95
CA PHE A 2 9.95 5.02 -4.19
C PHE A 2 10.04 4.16 -5.47
N PHE A 3 10.84 3.07 -5.46
CA PHE A 3 11.07 2.20 -6.62
C PHE A 3 10.72 0.73 -6.39
N GLY A 4 9.80 0.43 -5.46
CA GLY A 4 9.34 -0.94 -5.20
C GLY A 4 10.30 -1.85 -4.43
N VAL A 5 11.54 -1.41 -4.18
CA VAL A 5 12.56 -2.13 -3.37
C VAL A 5 12.24 -1.95 -1.89
N ASN A 6 11.63 -2.94 -1.22
CA ASN A 6 11.15 -2.83 0.17
C ASN A 6 12.08 -3.49 1.21
N GLU A 7 13.16 -4.12 0.76
CA GLU A 7 14.13 -4.89 1.55
C GLU A 7 14.72 -4.11 2.74
N PRO A 8 15.09 -2.82 2.63
CA PRO A 8 15.61 -2.07 3.77
C PRO A 8 14.60 -1.94 4.92
N ILE A 9 13.31 -1.85 4.58
CA ILE A 9 12.23 -1.74 5.57
C ILE A 9 11.90 -3.14 6.11
N LEU A 10 11.84 -4.14 5.23
CA LEU A 10 11.54 -5.53 5.60
C LEU A 10 12.58 -6.14 6.55
N PHE A 11 13.86 -5.87 6.32
CA PHE A 11 14.96 -6.40 7.12
C PHE A 11 15.45 -5.43 8.20
N GLY A 12 15.33 -4.11 7.99
CA GLY A 12 15.80 -3.11 8.94
C GLY A 12 14.86 -2.84 10.12
N ALA A 13 13.54 -2.91 9.89
CA ALA A 13 12.52 -2.74 10.94
C ALA A 13 11.91 -4.09 11.40
N PRO A 14 12.73 -5.16 11.39
CA PRO A 14 12.36 -6.58 11.32
C PRO A 14 10.89 -6.94 10.96
N LEU A 15 10.28 -6.32 9.94
CA LEU A 15 8.85 -6.52 9.62
C LEU A 15 8.50 -7.99 9.36
N VAL A 16 9.46 -8.75 8.80
CA VAL A 16 9.28 -10.16 8.46
C VAL A 16 9.24 -11.06 9.70
N LEU A 17 9.93 -10.67 10.78
CA LEU A 17 10.01 -11.45 12.01
C LEU A 17 9.09 -10.91 13.12
N ASN A 18 8.59 -9.67 12.98
CA ASN A 18 7.70 -9.06 13.96
C ASN A 18 6.23 -9.45 13.70
N PRO A 19 5.60 -10.25 14.58
CA PRO A 19 4.21 -10.66 14.43
C PRO A 19 3.21 -9.49 14.48
N VAL A 20 3.58 -8.36 15.11
CA VAL A 20 2.76 -7.13 15.15
C VAL A 20 2.59 -6.56 13.76
N PHE A 21 3.64 -6.56 12.93
CA PHE A 21 3.58 -6.04 11.57
C PHE A 21 3.13 -7.07 10.53
N PHE A 22 3.10 -8.36 10.87
CA PHE A 22 2.57 -9.38 9.98
C PHE A 22 1.09 -9.14 9.61
N ILE A 23 0.30 -8.67 10.58
CA ILE A 23 -1.13 -8.38 10.39
C ILE A 23 -1.35 -7.28 9.34
N PRO A 24 -0.83 -6.04 9.49
CA PRO A 24 -1.00 -5.01 8.48
C PRO A 24 -0.33 -5.36 7.14
N PHE A 25 0.75 -6.14 7.16
CA PHE A 25 1.43 -6.59 5.94
C PHE A 25 0.54 -7.48 5.05
N VAL A 26 -0.28 -8.35 5.65
CA VAL A 26 -1.23 -9.20 4.90
C VAL A 26 -2.54 -8.47 4.64
N LEU A 27 -3.03 -7.70 5.60
CA LEU A 27 -4.35 -7.07 5.54
C LEU A 27 -4.40 -5.90 4.54
N ALA A 28 -3.37 -5.05 4.49
CA ALA A 28 -3.36 -3.89 3.59
C ALA A 28 -3.46 -4.27 2.10
N PRO A 29 -2.66 -5.22 1.56
CA PRO A 29 -2.81 -5.67 0.18
C PRO A 29 -4.20 -6.23 -0.14
N ILE A 30 -4.80 -6.98 0.79
CA ILE A 30 -6.15 -7.54 0.60
C ILE A 30 -7.17 -6.41 0.48
N VAL A 31 -7.14 -5.45 1.41
CA VAL A 31 -8.05 -4.29 1.39
C VAL A 31 -7.86 -3.47 0.11
N ASN A 32 -6.61 -3.25 -0.33
CA ASN A 32 -6.31 -2.50 -1.54
C ASN A 32 -6.89 -3.17 -2.81
N VAL A 33 -6.82 -4.50 -2.90
CA VAL A 33 -7.45 -5.26 -4.01
C VAL A 33 -8.96 -5.09 -4.02
N TRP A 34 -9.62 -5.14 -2.85
CA TRP A 34 -11.07 -4.94 -2.76
C TRP A 34 -11.49 -3.52 -3.14
N ILE A 35 -10.75 -2.51 -2.68
CA ILE A 35 -11.01 -1.11 -3.05
C ILE A 35 -10.83 -0.92 -4.56
N PHE A 36 -9.74 -1.45 -5.13
CA PHE A 36 -9.52 -1.41 -6.58
C PHE A 36 -10.69 -2.03 -7.35
N LYS A 37 -11.14 -3.22 -6.93
CA LYS A 37 -12.28 -3.92 -7.54
C LYS A 37 -13.56 -3.07 -7.49
N LEU A 38 -13.83 -2.41 -6.38
CA LEU A 38 -14.98 -1.50 -6.24
C LEU A 38 -14.91 -0.34 -7.23
N PHE A 39 -13.73 0.29 -7.37
CA PHE A 39 -13.54 1.38 -8.33
C PHE A 39 -13.78 0.93 -9.78
N VAL A 40 -13.33 -0.26 -10.15
CA VAL A 40 -13.53 -0.81 -11.50
C VAL A 40 -14.99 -1.18 -11.74
N GLU A 41 -15.59 -1.99 -10.85
CA GLU A 41 -16.91 -2.57 -11.10
C GLU A 41 -18.07 -1.60 -10.83
N VAL A 42 -17.96 -0.75 -9.80
CA VAL A 42 -19.06 0.12 -9.35
C VAL A 42 -18.93 1.54 -9.88
N LEU A 43 -17.71 2.08 -9.90
CA LEU A 43 -17.45 3.47 -10.34
C LEU A 43 -17.10 3.58 -11.83
N GLY A 44 -17.01 2.44 -12.54
CA GLY A 44 -16.72 2.40 -13.97
C GLY A 44 -15.30 2.85 -14.31
N MET A 45 -14.35 2.72 -13.38
CA MET A 45 -12.94 3.02 -13.65
C MET A 45 -12.34 1.98 -14.60
N ASN A 46 -11.47 2.41 -15.51
CA ASN A 46 -10.70 1.51 -16.34
C ASN A 46 -9.83 0.58 -15.48
N SER A 47 -9.80 -0.71 -15.84
CA SER A 47 -8.84 -1.66 -15.26
C SER A 47 -7.42 -1.41 -15.78
N PHE A 48 -6.44 -2.12 -15.22
CA PHE A 48 -5.06 -2.10 -15.72
C PHE A 48 -5.03 -2.57 -17.18
N SER A 49 -4.59 -1.68 -18.07
CA SER A 49 -4.49 -1.90 -19.51
C SER A 49 -3.05 -1.90 -20.03
N VAL A 50 -2.11 -1.46 -19.20
CA VAL A 50 -0.67 -1.36 -19.52
C VAL A 50 0.13 -2.16 -18.50
N ASN A 51 1.05 -3.00 -18.99
CA ASN A 51 2.05 -3.65 -18.15
C ASN A 51 3.20 -2.66 -17.89
N LEU A 52 3.33 -2.23 -16.64
CA LEU A 52 4.40 -1.33 -16.19
C LEU A 52 5.49 -2.15 -15.49
N PRO A 53 6.77 -1.71 -15.55
CA PRO A 53 7.82 -2.30 -14.73
C PRO A 53 7.45 -2.24 -13.24
N TRP A 54 7.76 -3.30 -12.49
CA TRP A 54 7.47 -3.38 -11.06
C TRP A 54 8.21 -2.32 -10.22
N THR A 55 9.26 -1.71 -10.78
CA THR A 55 10.01 -0.60 -10.17
C THR A 55 9.30 0.75 -10.31
N THR A 56 8.16 0.81 -10.99
CA THR A 56 7.36 2.04 -11.13
C THR A 56 6.83 2.47 -9.76
N PRO A 57 6.99 3.73 -9.34
CA PRO A 57 6.44 4.21 -8.07
C PRO A 57 4.94 3.92 -7.98
N GLY A 58 4.48 3.28 -6.91
CA GLY A 58 3.11 2.74 -6.79
C GLY A 58 1.99 3.71 -7.21
N PRO A 59 1.94 4.95 -6.66
CA PRO A 59 0.91 5.93 -7.03
C PRO A 59 0.92 6.28 -8.52
N LEU A 60 2.11 6.44 -9.11
CA LEU A 60 2.25 6.68 -10.55
C LEU A 60 1.85 5.45 -11.37
N GLY A 61 2.21 4.25 -10.89
CA GLY A 61 1.85 2.99 -11.53
C GLY A 61 0.34 2.80 -11.66
N ILE A 62 -0.42 3.17 -10.62
CA ILE A 62 -1.89 3.12 -10.64
C ILE A 62 -2.45 4.06 -11.71
N ILE A 63 -1.99 5.32 -11.73
CA ILE A 63 -2.49 6.34 -12.66
C ILE A 63 -2.16 5.97 -14.12
N MET A 64 -0.92 5.59 -14.38
CA MET A 64 -0.45 5.22 -15.72
C MET A 64 -1.10 3.92 -16.21
N GLY A 65 -1.21 2.92 -15.33
CA GLY A 65 -1.72 1.60 -15.68
C GLY A 65 -3.21 1.56 -16.00
N THR A 66 -3.97 2.50 -15.43
CA THR A 66 -5.43 2.62 -15.62
C THR A 66 -5.82 3.73 -16.62
N GLY A 67 -4.85 4.29 -17.36
CA GLY A 67 -5.10 5.20 -18.48
C GLY A 67 -5.39 6.65 -18.10
N PHE A 68 -4.82 7.16 -17.00
CA PHE A 68 -4.90 8.57 -16.57
C PHE A 68 -6.33 9.10 -16.36
N GLY A 69 -7.28 8.24 -16.00
CA GLY A 69 -8.65 8.65 -15.67
C GLY A 69 -8.72 9.42 -14.36
N LEU A 70 -9.76 10.26 -14.19
CA LEU A 70 -9.98 11.01 -12.95
C LEU A 70 -10.11 10.08 -11.72
N TRP A 71 -10.81 8.96 -11.88
CA TRP A 71 -10.93 7.92 -10.86
C TRP A 71 -9.60 7.29 -10.45
N SER A 72 -8.61 7.24 -11.36
CA SER A 72 -7.29 6.69 -11.08
C SER A 72 -6.50 7.55 -10.09
N PHE A 73 -6.62 8.87 -10.19
CA PHE A 73 -6.01 9.80 -9.23
C PHE A 73 -6.68 9.69 -7.86
N VAL A 74 -8.01 9.62 -7.84
CA VAL A 74 -8.79 9.45 -6.60
C VAL A 74 -8.42 8.12 -5.93
N LEU A 75 -8.31 7.04 -6.70
CA LEU A 75 -7.88 5.74 -6.20
C LEU A 75 -6.48 5.79 -5.60
N ALA A 76 -5.50 6.38 -6.31
CA ALA A 76 -4.13 6.46 -5.82
C ALA A 76 -4.03 7.15 -4.46
N ILE A 77 -4.76 8.26 -4.26
CA ILE A 77 -4.83 8.95 -2.97
C ILE A 77 -5.55 8.09 -1.92
N THR A 78 -6.67 7.47 -2.30
CA THR A 78 -7.47 6.62 -1.41
C THR A 78 -6.65 5.46 -0.85
N LEU A 79 -5.89 4.75 -1.69
CA LEU A 79 -5.07 3.62 -1.27
C LEU A 79 -3.96 4.06 -0.30
N ILE A 80 -3.30 5.20 -0.55
CA ILE A 80 -2.29 5.74 0.38
C ILE A 80 -2.92 6.05 1.74
N VAL A 81 -4.10 6.70 1.76
CA VAL A 81 -4.78 7.04 3.01
C VAL A 81 -5.20 5.78 3.77
N VAL A 82 -5.72 4.78 3.07
CA VAL A 82 -6.12 3.51 3.69
C VAL A 82 -4.92 2.75 4.24
N ASP A 83 -3.80 2.70 3.51
CA ASP A 83 -2.56 2.10 3.99
C ASP A 83 -2.05 2.80 5.25
N ILE A 84 -2.08 4.13 5.30
CA ILE A 84 -1.72 4.89 6.52
C ILE A 84 -2.64 4.51 7.68
N ILE A 85 -3.95 4.45 7.48
CA ILE A 85 -4.91 4.08 8.53
C ILE A 85 -4.68 2.66 9.04
N ILE A 86 -4.37 1.72 8.15
CA ILE A 86 -4.12 0.32 8.52
C ILE A 86 -2.81 0.20 9.29
N TYR A 87 -1.72 0.83 8.83
CA TYR A 87 -0.40 0.70 9.45
C TYR A 87 -0.21 1.54 10.72
N TYR A 88 -0.87 2.69 10.83
CA TYR A 88 -0.70 3.62 11.96
C TYR A 88 -0.88 3.00 13.35
N PRO A 89 -1.94 2.22 13.66
CA PRO A 89 -2.10 1.63 14.99
C PRO A 89 -0.97 0.65 15.34
N PHE A 90 -0.52 -0.16 14.39
CA PHE A 90 0.56 -1.13 14.61
C PHE A 90 1.92 -0.44 14.77
N LEU A 91 2.16 0.61 13.97
CA LEU A 91 3.36 1.41 14.10
C LEU A 91 3.43 2.09 15.46
N LYS A 92 2.30 2.58 15.99
CA LYS A 92 2.25 3.19 17.33
C LYS A 92 2.54 2.18 18.45
N VAL A 93 2.06 0.94 18.33
CA VAL A 93 2.37 -0.12 19.31
C VAL A 93 3.85 -0.46 19.28
N TYR A 94 4.41 -0.62 18.09
CA TYR A 94 5.84 -0.91 17.94
C TYR A 94 6.74 0.22 18.44
N ASP A 95 6.36 1.48 18.19
CA ASP A 95 7.09 2.65 18.69
C ASP A 95 7.11 2.69 20.22
N SER A 96 6.01 2.31 20.89
CA SER A 96 6.01 2.17 22.36
C SER A 96 6.87 1.02 22.87
N GLU A 97 6.90 -0.12 22.16
CA GLU A 97 7.74 -1.26 22.54
C GLU A 97 9.23 -0.89 22.49
N ILE A 98 9.67 -0.19 21.43
CA ILE A 98 11.05 0.29 21.34
C ILE A 98 11.37 1.30 22.43
N LEU A 99 10.48 2.25 22.69
CA LEU A 99 10.69 3.27 23.72
C LEU A 99 10.85 2.65 25.13
N ASP A 100 10.15 1.55 25.41
CA ASP A 100 10.30 0.81 26.67
C ASP A 100 11.62 0.01 26.75
N GLU A 101 12.24 -0.30 25.61
CA GLU A 101 13.52 -1.00 25.50
C GLU A 101 14.75 -0.05 25.52
N GLU A 102 14.56 1.24 25.24
CA GLU A 102 15.58 2.31 25.34
C GLU A 102 15.85 2.78 26.78
#